data_AF-A0A1F6R3R0-F1
#
_entry.id   AF-A0A1F6R3R0-F1
#
_cell.length_a   1.000
_cell.length_b   1.000
_cell.length_c   1.000
_cell.angle_alpha   90.00
_cell.angle_beta   90.00
_cell.angle_gamma   90.00
#
_symmetry.space_group_name_H-M   'P 1'
#
loop_
_entity.id
_entity.type
_entity.pdbx_description
1 polymer ?
#
loop_
_entity_poly.entity_id
_entity_poly.type
_entity_poly.pdbx_seq_one_letter_code
_entity_poly.pdbx_strand_id
1 'polypeptide(L)'
;MAAKLSTKRHFKTFLYVLFIFLLGVFVGNIITGRISSQFSLDQERISNYLLSMDVQMSLFESNICRVDVFKLTEDKVTLGKQLTVLEANSRPDDPELISLKTQYTLLSIRQWLLVERIKKDCSKDITTVLFFYSNDENKGANEDQGYILDYIYDKYPDFVVTYAMDVDIDTPALIALKDIYDIETTPTLVVNGERLEGLQPAVEIEKRIFTS
;
A
#
# COMPACT_ATOMS: atom_id res chain seq x y z
N MET A 1 -30.24 -32.43 -47.15
CA MET A 1 -30.85 -31.18 -47.65
C MET A 1 -30.32 -30.05 -46.79
N ALA A 2 -29.56 -29.14 -47.41
CA ALA A 2 -28.89 -28.04 -46.73
C ALA A 2 -29.92 -27.04 -46.16
N ALA A 3 -29.84 -26.78 -44.87
CA ALA A 3 -30.58 -25.71 -44.24
C ALA A 3 -30.15 -24.39 -44.87
N LYS A 4 -30.99 -23.81 -45.73
CA LYS A 4 -30.89 -22.41 -46.13
C LYS A 4 -31.21 -21.57 -44.89
N LEU A 5 -30.21 -21.37 -44.04
CA LEU A 5 -30.26 -20.36 -42.99
C LEU A 5 -30.55 -19.02 -43.67
N SER A 6 -31.56 -18.31 -43.17
CA SER A 6 -31.92 -16.97 -43.62
C SER A 6 -30.80 -15.97 -43.25
N THR A 7 -29.74 -15.97 -44.05
CA THR A 7 -28.46 -15.28 -43.81
C THR A 7 -28.63 -13.78 -43.60
N LYS A 8 -29.64 -13.16 -44.21
CA LYS A 8 -29.84 -11.70 -44.19
C LYS A 8 -30.34 -11.16 -42.84
N ARG A 9 -31.11 -11.93 -42.05
CA ARG A 9 -31.69 -11.44 -40.79
C ARG A 9 -30.71 -11.56 -39.62
N HIS A 10 -29.96 -12.65 -39.56
CA HIS A 10 -28.93 -12.86 -38.54
C HIS A 10 -27.71 -11.94 -38.71
N PHE A 11 -27.41 -11.53 -39.96
CA PHE A 11 -26.33 -10.57 -40.25
C PHE A 11 -26.56 -9.19 -39.58
N LYS A 12 -27.82 -8.73 -39.49
CA LYS A 12 -28.14 -7.46 -38.81
C LYS A 12 -27.89 -7.55 -37.30
N THR A 13 -28.34 -8.62 -36.66
CA THR A 13 -28.12 -8.82 -35.21
C THR A 13 -26.63 -8.98 -34.89
N PHE A 14 -25.88 -9.70 -35.74
CA PHE A 14 -24.43 -9.82 -35.60
C PHE A 14 -23.74 -8.45 -35.67
N LEU A 15 -24.19 -7.56 -36.57
CA LEU A 15 -23.65 -6.20 -36.70
C LEU A 15 -23.89 -5.37 -35.42
N TYR A 16 -25.07 -5.47 -34.80
CA TYR A 16 -25.38 -4.77 -33.55
C TYR A 16 -24.54 -5.28 -32.37
N VAL A 17 -24.38 -6.60 -32.24
CA VAL A 17 -23.54 -7.18 -31.19
C VAL A 17 -22.07 -6.80 -31.38
N LEU A 18 -21.57 -6.85 -32.62
CA LEU A 18 -20.21 -6.43 -32.96
C LEU A 18 -20.01 -4.94 -32.66
N PHE A 19 -20.99 -4.09 -32.96
CA PHE A 19 -20.93 -2.67 -32.67
C PHE A 19 -20.88 -2.38 -31.16
N ILE A 20 -21.72 -3.05 -30.36
CA ILE A 20 -21.70 -2.93 -28.90
C ILE A 20 -20.38 -3.44 -28.31
N PHE A 21 -19.85 -4.55 -28.83
CA PHE A 21 -18.57 -5.10 -28.40
C PHE A 21 -17.41 -4.14 -28.71
N LEU A 22 -17.36 -3.58 -29.93
CA LEU A 22 -16.34 -2.61 -30.31
C LEU A 22 -16.44 -1.32 -29.50
N LEU A 23 -17.65 -0.84 -29.20
CA LEU A 23 -17.85 0.29 -28.29
C LEU A 23 -17.32 -0.01 -26.88
N GLY A 24 -17.61 -1.20 -26.34
CA GLY A 24 -17.10 -1.64 -25.04
C GLY A 24 -15.58 -1.69 -25.01
N VAL A 25 -14.95 -2.28 -26.04
CA VAL A 25 -13.49 -2.34 -26.17
C VAL A 25 -12.89 -0.94 -26.35
N PHE A 26 -13.52 -0.06 -27.10
CA PHE A 26 -13.05 1.32 -27.29
C PHE A 26 -13.07 2.12 -25.98
N VAL A 27 -14.19 2.05 -25.23
CA VAL A 27 -14.30 2.68 -23.91
C VAL A 27 -13.32 2.05 -22.92
N GLY A 28 -13.19 0.72 -22.93
CA GLY A 28 -12.23 -0.01 -22.10
C GLY A 28 -10.78 0.42 -22.35
N ASN A 29 -10.40 0.59 -23.61
CA ASN A 29 -9.06 1.07 -23.97
C ASN A 29 -8.81 2.52 -23.54
N ILE A 30 -9.81 3.41 -23.61
CA ILE A 30 -9.67 4.79 -23.10
C ILE A 30 -9.47 4.80 -21.57
N ILE A 31 -10.20 3.96 -20.84
CA ILE A 31 -10.06 3.84 -19.38
C ILE A 31 -8.69 3.26 -19.03
N THR A 32 -8.28 2.19 -19.70
CA THR A 32 -6.98 1.52 -19.49
C THR A 32 -5.81 2.45 -19.80
N GLY A 33 -5.90 3.24 -20.88
CA GLY A 33 -4.88 4.21 -21.26
C GLY A 33 -4.70 5.35 -20.25
N ARG A 34 -5.76 5.76 -19.55
CA ARG A 34 -5.67 6.76 -18.47
C ARG A 34 -5.00 6.22 -17.21
N ILE A 35 -5.23 4.96 -16.87
CA ILE A 35 -4.59 4.30 -15.73
C ILE A 35 -3.08 4.17 -16.00
N SER A 36 -2.67 3.78 -17.21
CA SER A 36 -1.24 3.71 -17.57
C SER A 36 -0.52 5.07 -17.47
N SER A 37 -1.15 6.17 -17.88
CA SER A 37 -0.58 7.52 -17.72
C SER A 37 -0.56 8.03 -16.26
N GLN A 38 -1.38 7.44 -15.39
CA GLN A 38 -1.45 7.79 -13.97
C GLN A 38 -0.19 7.33 -13.23
N PHE A 39 0.40 6.19 -13.60
CA PHE A 39 1.56 5.63 -12.91
C PHE A 39 2.84 6.45 -13.07
N SER A 40 3.11 7.02 -14.25
CA SER A 40 4.26 7.94 -14.43
C SER A 40 4.11 9.17 -13.52
N LEU A 41 2.88 9.65 -13.34
CA LEU A 41 2.59 10.78 -12.44
C LEU A 41 2.71 10.37 -10.97
N ASP A 42 2.33 9.16 -10.60
CA ASP A 42 2.48 8.65 -9.24
C ASP A 42 3.96 8.43 -8.88
N GLN A 43 4.78 7.98 -9.84
CA GLN A 43 6.23 7.84 -9.66
C GLN A 43 6.91 9.20 -9.43
N GLU A 44 6.57 10.21 -10.23
CA GLU A 44 7.06 11.57 -10.05
C GLU A 44 6.57 12.17 -8.73
N ARG A 45 5.30 11.92 -8.36
CA ARG A 45 4.70 12.36 -7.09
C ARG A 45 5.41 11.75 -5.90
N ILE A 46 5.73 10.45 -5.91
CA ILE A 46 6.44 9.80 -4.80
C ILE A 46 7.89 10.29 -4.73
N SER A 47 8.57 10.45 -5.86
CA SER A 47 9.92 11.04 -5.88
C SER A 47 9.92 12.46 -5.30
N ASN A 48 8.96 13.29 -5.70
CA ASN A 48 8.79 14.64 -5.16
C ASN A 48 8.42 14.61 -3.67
N TYR A 49 7.61 13.65 -3.24
CA TYR A 49 7.26 13.47 -1.84
C TYR A 49 8.49 13.07 -1.01
N LEU A 50 9.30 12.11 -1.49
CA LEU A 50 10.56 11.70 -0.86
C LEU A 50 11.52 12.89 -0.73
N LEU A 51 11.70 13.66 -1.80
CA LEU A 51 12.51 14.87 -1.78
C LEU A 51 11.95 15.89 -0.78
N SER A 52 10.62 16.05 -0.73
CA SER A 52 9.97 16.96 0.21
C SER A 52 10.17 16.52 1.66
N MET A 53 10.19 15.21 1.95
CA MET A 53 10.48 14.68 3.28
C MET A 53 11.92 14.97 3.70
N ASP A 54 12.89 14.81 2.80
CA ASP A 54 14.30 15.11 3.09
C ASP A 54 14.49 16.61 3.41
N VAL A 55 13.81 17.48 2.64
CA VAL A 55 13.76 18.93 2.92
C VAL A 55 13.08 19.22 4.25
N GLN A 56 11.93 18.60 4.52
CA GLN A 56 11.18 18.75 5.77
C GLN A 56 12.01 18.33 6.99
N MET A 57 12.65 17.16 6.95
CA MET A 57 13.54 16.70 8.02
C MET A 57 14.66 17.70 8.30
N SER A 58 15.25 18.26 7.24
CA SER A 58 16.30 19.30 7.34
C SER A 58 15.76 20.60 7.94
N LEU A 59 14.55 21.02 7.59
CA LEU A 59 13.88 22.20 8.17
C LEU A 59 13.50 21.97 9.64
N PHE A 60 13.14 20.74 9.99
CA PHE A 60 12.64 20.39 11.32
C PHE A 60 13.75 20.05 12.32
N GLU A 61 15.03 20.06 11.96
CA GLU A 61 16.14 19.79 12.89
C GLU A 61 16.08 20.59 14.19
N SER A 62 15.52 21.81 14.16
CA SER A 62 15.36 22.67 15.35
C SER A 62 13.94 22.73 15.92
N ASN A 63 12.92 22.20 15.23
CA ASN A 63 11.50 22.37 15.57
C ASN A 63 10.67 21.08 15.42
N ILE A 64 11.32 19.92 15.45
CA ILE A 64 10.71 18.60 15.18
C ILE A 64 9.44 18.31 16.01
N CYS A 65 9.33 18.86 17.23
CA CYS A 65 8.16 18.66 18.08
C CYS A 65 6.91 19.46 17.69
N ARG A 66 7.04 20.47 16.83
CA ARG A 66 5.88 21.23 16.30
C ARG A 66 5.19 20.52 15.14
N VAL A 67 5.79 19.44 14.65
CA VAL A 67 5.28 18.67 13.52
C VAL A 67 4.12 17.80 13.97
N ASP A 68 3.05 17.82 13.18
CA ASP A 68 1.90 16.93 13.32
C ASP A 68 2.15 15.66 12.50
N VAL A 69 2.47 14.57 13.20
CA VAL A 69 2.80 13.28 12.59
C VAL A 69 1.63 12.71 11.81
N PHE A 70 0.40 12.90 12.29
CA PHE A 70 -0.78 12.29 11.69
C PHE A 70 -1.15 12.95 10.36
N LYS A 71 -0.93 14.27 10.25
CA LYS A 71 -1.00 14.98 8.96
C LYS A 71 0.07 14.56 7.97
N LEU A 72 1.28 14.23 8.43
CA LEU A 72 2.32 13.70 7.55
C LEU A 72 1.92 12.34 6.98
N THR A 73 1.17 11.54 7.72
CA THR A 73 0.79 10.17 7.31
C THR A 73 -0.44 10.10 6.41
N GLU A 74 -1.24 11.17 6.31
CA GLU A 74 -2.49 11.20 5.54
C GLU A 74 -2.27 10.93 4.04
N ASP A 75 -1.28 11.59 3.44
CA ASP A 75 -0.93 11.38 2.02
C ASP A 75 -0.46 9.94 1.77
N LYS A 76 0.30 9.37 2.71
CA LYS A 76 0.78 7.97 2.64
C LYS A 76 -0.38 6.98 2.71
N VAL A 77 -1.39 7.22 3.55
CA VAL A 77 -2.59 6.38 3.62
C VAL A 77 -3.33 6.38 2.30
N THR A 78 -3.46 7.55 1.66
CA THR A 78 -4.07 7.67 0.33
C THR A 78 -3.28 6.88 -0.71
N LEU A 79 -1.95 7.01 -0.71
CA LEU A 79 -1.08 6.25 -1.61
C LEU A 79 -1.17 4.74 -1.36
N GLY A 80 -1.22 4.29 -0.11
CA GLY A 80 -1.37 2.87 0.24
C GLY A 80 -2.68 2.27 -0.26
N LYS A 81 -3.80 3.00 -0.13
CA LYS A 81 -5.10 2.60 -0.67
C LYS A 81 -5.07 2.49 -2.20
N GLN A 82 -4.46 3.46 -2.87
CA GLN A 82 -4.28 3.40 -4.32
C GLN A 82 -3.42 2.20 -4.74
N LEU A 83 -2.32 1.95 -4.04
CA LEU A 83 -1.46 0.80 -4.30
C LEU A 83 -2.21 -0.53 -4.14
N THR A 84 -3.02 -0.68 -3.09
CA THR A 84 -3.84 -1.89 -2.88
C THR A 84 -4.78 -2.15 -4.05
N VAL A 85 -5.44 -1.10 -4.58
CA VAL A 85 -6.31 -1.22 -5.76
C VAL A 85 -5.50 -1.61 -7.00
N LEU A 86 -4.30 -1.10 -7.15
CA LEU A 86 -3.42 -1.43 -8.27
C LEU A 86 -2.92 -2.88 -8.19
N GLU A 87 -2.50 -3.35 -7.01
CA GLU A 87 -2.10 -4.74 -6.77
C GLU A 87 -3.20 -5.73 -7.13
N ALA A 88 -4.46 -5.42 -6.82
CA ALA A 88 -5.60 -6.27 -7.15
C ALA A 88 -5.89 -6.39 -8.66
N ASN A 89 -5.43 -5.43 -9.47
CA ASN A 89 -5.77 -5.33 -10.90
C ASN A 89 -4.57 -5.54 -11.84
N SER A 90 -3.35 -5.56 -11.29
CA SER A 90 -2.10 -5.70 -12.04
C SER A 90 -1.53 -7.12 -11.93
N ARG A 91 -0.58 -7.45 -12.81
CA ARG A 91 0.18 -8.70 -12.68
C ARG A 91 1.26 -8.53 -11.61
N PRO A 92 1.53 -9.55 -10.77
CA PRO A 92 2.56 -9.45 -9.73
C PRO A 92 3.96 -9.14 -10.27
N ASP A 93 4.27 -9.59 -11.49
CA ASP A 93 5.56 -9.42 -12.17
C ASP A 93 5.65 -8.14 -13.01
N ASP A 94 4.65 -7.26 -12.93
CA ASP A 94 4.66 -5.98 -13.64
C ASP A 94 5.79 -5.08 -13.12
N PRO A 95 6.79 -4.71 -13.95
CA PRO A 95 7.90 -3.86 -13.53
C PRO A 95 7.46 -2.50 -12.97
N GLU A 96 6.35 -1.96 -13.47
CA GLU A 96 5.80 -0.68 -13.01
C GLU A 96 5.22 -0.82 -11.59
N LEU A 97 4.51 -1.91 -11.32
CA LEU A 97 4.01 -2.24 -9.99
C LEU A 97 5.16 -2.48 -9.00
N ILE A 98 6.18 -3.24 -9.40
CA ILE A 98 7.36 -3.51 -8.56
C ILE A 98 8.07 -2.19 -8.23
N SER A 99 8.26 -1.30 -9.20
CA SER A 99 8.82 0.03 -8.98
C SER A 99 7.98 0.84 -7.99
N LEU A 100 6.66 0.84 -8.14
CA LEU A 100 5.76 1.58 -7.26
C LEU A 100 5.80 1.05 -5.82
N LYS A 101 5.72 -0.28 -5.64
CA LYS A 101 5.85 -0.94 -4.33
C LYS A 101 7.20 -0.67 -3.68
N THR A 102 8.27 -0.65 -4.47
CA THR A 102 9.62 -0.28 -4.02
C THR A 102 9.64 1.13 -3.45
N GLN A 103 9.09 2.10 -4.19
CA GLN A 103 9.05 3.49 -3.73
C GLN A 103 8.17 3.68 -2.49
N TYR A 104 7.00 3.03 -2.45
CA TYR A 104 6.11 3.04 -1.29
C TYR A 104 6.77 2.43 -0.04
N THR A 105 7.51 1.34 -0.21
CA THR A 105 8.25 0.68 0.88
C THR A 105 9.32 1.62 1.45
N LEU A 106 10.15 2.20 0.59
CA LEU A 106 11.19 3.15 1.02
C LEU A 106 10.59 4.38 1.70
N LEU A 107 9.46 4.87 1.19
CA LEU A 107 8.72 5.96 1.78
C LEU A 107 8.23 5.62 3.20
N SER A 108 7.61 4.44 3.35
CA SER A 108 7.10 3.95 4.63
C SER A 108 8.21 3.81 5.67
N ILE A 109 9.37 3.25 5.28
CA ILE A 109 10.54 3.12 6.17
C ILE A 109 11.05 4.49 6.62
N ARG A 110 11.21 5.46 5.70
CA ARG A 110 11.65 6.82 6.05
C ARG A 110 10.69 7.50 7.00
N GLN A 111 9.39 7.38 6.74
CA GLN A 111 8.37 7.98 7.59
C GLN A 111 8.34 7.35 8.98
N TRP A 112 8.44 6.03 9.06
CA TRP A 112 8.58 5.33 10.33
C TRP A 112 9.79 5.84 11.13
N LEU A 113 10.97 5.95 10.51
CA LEU A 113 12.17 6.48 11.18
C LEU A 113 11.98 7.91 11.71
N LEU A 114 11.28 8.76 10.95
CA LEU A 114 10.94 10.12 11.39
C LEU A 114 9.99 10.09 12.60
N VAL A 115 8.98 9.21 12.59
CA VAL A 115 8.04 9.07 13.70
C VAL A 115 8.73 8.53 14.95
N GLU A 116 9.61 7.53 14.83
CA GLU A 116 10.43 7.04 15.94
C GLU A 116 11.30 8.14 16.55
N ARG A 117 11.90 8.99 15.69
CA ARG A 117 12.66 10.15 16.16
C ARG A 117 11.78 11.15 16.91
N ILE A 118 10.60 11.49 16.38
CA ILE A 118 9.65 12.40 17.05
C ILE A 118 9.18 11.80 18.39
N LYS A 119 8.87 10.51 18.42
CA LYS A 119 8.47 9.78 19.63
C LYS A 119 9.54 9.93 20.71
N LYS A 120 10.81 9.67 20.35
CA LYS A 120 11.96 9.76 21.24
C LYS A 120 12.28 11.20 21.69
N ASP A 121 12.45 12.12 20.74
CA ASP A 121 12.97 13.46 21.01
C ASP A 121 11.92 14.38 21.66
N CYS A 122 10.63 14.10 21.40
CA CYS A 122 9.52 14.93 21.87
C CYS A 122 8.66 14.28 22.95
N SER A 123 8.98 13.04 23.36
CA SER A 123 8.18 12.27 24.33
C SER A 123 6.69 12.20 23.95
N LYS A 124 6.41 12.05 22.65
CA LYS A 124 5.03 11.88 22.16
C LYS A 124 4.64 10.42 22.34
N ASP A 125 3.42 10.23 22.82
CA ASP A 125 2.83 8.90 22.96
C ASP A 125 2.19 8.50 21.62
N ILE A 126 3.01 7.89 20.77
CA ILE A 126 2.63 7.40 19.44
C ILE A 126 3.02 5.94 19.36
N THR A 127 2.10 5.08 18.95
CA THR A 127 2.38 3.68 18.65
C THR A 127 2.60 3.49 17.16
N THR A 128 3.75 2.90 16.82
CA THR A 128 4.08 2.50 15.45
C THR A 128 3.82 1.01 15.29
N VAL A 129 3.20 0.66 14.17
CA VAL A 129 2.95 -0.74 13.78
C VAL A 129 3.56 -0.96 12.41
N LEU A 130 4.60 -1.78 12.32
CA LEU A 130 5.10 -2.29 11.05
C LEU A 130 4.36 -3.57 10.72
N PHE A 131 3.82 -3.67 9.51
CA PHE A 131 3.13 -4.85 9.02
C PHE A 131 3.87 -5.40 7.81
N PHE A 132 4.47 -6.57 7.99
CA PHE A 132 5.14 -7.32 6.94
C PHE A 132 4.18 -8.34 6.36
N TYR A 133 3.87 -8.20 5.07
CA TYR A 133 2.94 -9.06 4.35
C TYR A 133 3.56 -9.61 3.07
N SER A 134 3.00 -10.68 2.53
CA SER A 134 3.33 -11.20 1.20
C SER A 134 2.05 -11.33 0.39
N ASN A 135 2.16 -11.00 -0.89
CA ASN A 135 1.10 -11.26 -1.86
C ASN A 135 1.14 -12.68 -2.42
N ASP A 136 2.18 -13.47 -2.13
CA ASP A 136 2.37 -14.82 -2.65
C ASP A 136 2.14 -15.88 -1.56
N GLU A 137 2.68 -15.66 -0.36
CA GLU A 137 2.52 -16.56 0.78
C GLU A 137 1.39 -16.11 1.70
N ASN A 138 0.69 -17.07 2.34
CA ASN A 138 -0.31 -16.81 3.38
C ASN A 138 -1.36 -15.72 3.07
N LYS A 139 -1.73 -15.56 1.78
CA LYS A 139 -2.55 -14.44 1.27
C LYS A 139 -3.77 -14.12 2.13
N GLY A 140 -4.58 -15.14 2.48
CA GLY A 140 -5.77 -14.94 3.30
C GLY A 140 -5.47 -14.38 4.70
N ALA A 141 -4.41 -14.86 5.35
CA ALA A 141 -4.00 -14.33 6.65
C ALA A 141 -3.41 -12.91 6.54
N ASN A 142 -2.70 -12.60 5.45
CA ASN A 142 -2.20 -11.26 5.17
C ASN A 142 -3.35 -10.26 4.91
N GLU A 143 -4.35 -10.65 4.12
CA GLU A 143 -5.56 -9.84 3.89
C GLU A 143 -6.35 -9.60 5.19
N ASP A 144 -6.62 -10.67 5.95
CA ASP A 144 -7.30 -10.59 7.25
C ASP A 144 -6.55 -9.67 8.22
N GLN A 145 -5.22 -9.77 8.27
CA GLN A 145 -4.40 -8.90 9.11
C GLN A 145 -4.50 -7.43 8.68
N GLY A 146 -4.53 -7.17 7.38
CA GLY A 146 -4.75 -5.83 6.82
C GLY A 146 -6.08 -5.22 7.31
N TYR A 147 -7.18 -5.97 7.21
CA TYR A 147 -8.49 -5.50 7.70
C TYR A 147 -8.51 -5.23 9.21
N ILE A 148 -7.83 -6.05 10.00
CA ILE A 148 -7.70 -5.83 11.44
C ILE A 148 -6.93 -4.53 11.71
N LEU A 149 -5.85 -4.26 10.97
CA LEU A 149 -5.07 -3.03 11.14
C LEU A 149 -5.82 -1.78 10.67
N ASP A 150 -6.61 -1.87 9.62
CA ASP A 150 -7.52 -0.79 9.20
C ASP A 150 -8.51 -0.45 10.32
N TYR A 151 -9.12 -1.47 10.95
CA TYR A 151 -9.99 -1.27 12.11
C TYR A 151 -9.27 -0.57 13.28
N ILE A 152 -8.03 -0.98 13.59
CA ILE A 152 -7.23 -0.37 14.65
C ILE A 152 -6.88 1.09 14.32
N TYR A 153 -6.48 1.37 13.07
CA TYR A 153 -6.16 2.71 12.61
C TYR A 153 -7.37 3.65 12.70
N ASP A 154 -8.53 3.20 12.21
CA ASP A 154 -9.78 4.00 12.25
C ASP A 154 -10.26 4.25 13.68
N LYS A 155 -10.01 3.30 14.60
CA LYS A 155 -10.39 3.42 16.01
C LYS A 155 -9.46 4.33 16.80
N TYR A 156 -8.19 4.42 16.42
CA TYR A 156 -7.15 5.17 17.15
C TYR A 156 -6.32 6.10 16.24
N PRO A 157 -6.96 7.02 15.49
CA PRO A 157 -6.30 7.78 14.42
C PRO A 157 -5.25 8.78 14.93
N ASP A 158 -5.36 9.21 16.19
CA ASP A 158 -4.45 10.19 16.81
C ASP A 158 -3.34 9.54 17.65
N PHE A 159 -3.23 8.20 17.61
CA PHE A 159 -2.31 7.44 18.45
C PHE A 159 -1.52 6.38 17.69
N VAL A 160 -2.16 5.74 16.71
CA VAL A 160 -1.58 4.60 15.99
C VAL A 160 -1.23 4.99 14.58
N VAL A 161 -0.01 4.67 14.16
CA VAL A 161 0.44 4.79 12.78
C VAL A 161 0.89 3.42 12.29
N THR A 162 0.31 2.96 11.19
CA THR A 162 0.62 1.66 10.58
C THR A 162 1.49 1.85 9.33
N TYR A 163 2.41 0.93 9.08
CA TYR A 163 3.26 0.90 7.89
C TYR A 163 3.28 -0.52 7.31
N ALA A 164 2.55 -0.73 6.21
CA ALA A 164 2.52 -2.00 5.51
C ALA A 164 3.69 -2.10 4.52
N MET A 165 4.38 -3.23 4.49
CA MET A 165 5.52 -3.48 3.61
C MET A 165 5.42 -4.89 3.05
N ASP A 166 5.47 -4.97 1.72
CA ASP A 166 5.52 -6.25 1.03
C ASP A 166 6.93 -6.83 1.15
N VAL A 167 7.07 -8.01 1.76
CA VAL A 167 8.35 -8.65 2.04
C VAL A 167 9.09 -9.16 0.81
N ASP A 168 8.39 -9.24 -0.33
CA ASP A 168 8.88 -9.74 -1.61
C ASP A 168 9.60 -8.64 -2.41
N ILE A 169 9.56 -7.39 -1.92
CA ILE A 169 10.25 -6.26 -2.52
C ILE A 169 11.74 -6.25 -2.16
N ASP A 170 12.59 -6.35 -3.18
CA ASP A 170 14.04 -6.36 -3.01
C ASP A 170 14.60 -4.93 -2.91
N THR A 171 14.77 -4.46 -1.67
CA THR A 171 15.54 -3.23 -1.39
C THR A 171 16.48 -3.44 -0.22
N PRO A 172 17.69 -2.85 -0.25
CA PRO A 172 18.62 -2.93 0.88
C PRO A 172 18.04 -2.44 2.21
N ALA A 173 17.17 -1.43 2.16
CA ALA A 173 16.53 -0.89 3.36
C ALA A 173 15.51 -1.87 3.97
N LEU A 174 14.67 -2.49 3.15
CA LEU A 174 13.71 -3.49 3.63
C LEU A 174 14.42 -4.75 4.10
N ILE A 175 15.47 -5.21 3.41
CA ILE A 175 16.29 -6.34 3.84
C ILE A 175 16.88 -6.07 5.23
N ALA A 176 17.53 -4.91 5.42
CA ALA A 176 18.09 -4.55 6.72
C ALA A 176 17.02 -4.47 7.82
N LEU A 177 15.82 -3.98 7.50
CA LEU A 177 14.71 -3.91 8.45
C LEU A 177 14.17 -5.29 8.83
N LYS A 178 14.07 -6.21 7.85
CA LYS A 178 13.70 -7.60 8.07
C LYS A 178 14.73 -8.29 8.96
N ASP A 179 16.02 -8.04 8.73
CA ASP A 179 17.11 -8.60 9.55
C ASP A 179 17.10 -8.05 10.99
N ILE A 180 16.84 -6.74 11.19
CA ILE A 180 16.77 -6.13 12.52
C ILE A 180 15.68 -6.74 13.39
N TYR A 181 14.56 -7.15 12.79
CA TYR A 181 13.41 -7.71 13.49
C TYR A 181 13.23 -9.22 13.26
N ASP A 182 14.23 -9.91 12.69
CA ASP A 182 14.18 -11.34 12.39
C ASP A 182 12.87 -11.77 11.69
N ILE A 183 12.50 -11.09 10.59
CA ILE A 183 11.25 -11.35 9.86
C ILE A 183 11.41 -12.54 8.91
N GLU A 184 10.91 -13.71 9.34
CA GLU A 184 11.01 -14.98 8.58
C GLU A 184 9.71 -15.37 7.88
N THR A 185 8.55 -14.98 8.41
CA THR A 185 7.23 -15.40 7.91
C THR A 185 6.27 -14.23 7.76
N THR A 186 5.17 -14.42 7.03
CA THR A 186 4.08 -13.44 6.92
C THR A 186 2.72 -14.06 7.30
N PRO A 187 1.76 -13.29 7.83
CA PRO A 187 1.91 -11.92 8.30
C PRO A 187 2.80 -11.85 9.54
N THR A 188 3.60 -10.79 9.67
CA THR A 188 4.32 -10.47 10.91
C THR A 188 4.13 -9.00 11.23
N LEU A 189 3.84 -8.69 12.50
CA LEU A 189 3.74 -7.34 13.00
C LEU A 189 4.95 -7.00 13.85
N VAL A 190 5.36 -5.74 13.85
CA VAL A 190 6.24 -5.16 14.86
C VAL A 190 5.51 -4.00 15.49
N VAL A 191 5.10 -4.13 16.75
CA VAL A 191 4.35 -3.12 17.50
C VAL A 191 5.28 -2.52 18.54
N ASN A 192 5.62 -1.24 18.41
CA ASN A 192 6.59 -0.56 19.29
C ASN A 192 7.93 -1.30 19.43
N GLY A 193 8.39 -1.94 18.35
CA GLY A 193 9.63 -2.72 18.33
C GLY A 193 9.48 -4.18 18.78
N GLU A 194 8.32 -4.61 19.27
CA GLU A 194 8.06 -6.01 19.64
C GLU A 194 7.46 -6.79 18.46
N ARG A 195 8.12 -7.89 18.08
CA ARG A 195 7.71 -8.77 16.97
C ARG A 195 6.55 -9.69 17.39
N LEU A 196 5.51 -9.75 16.56
CA LEU A 196 4.37 -10.66 16.69
C LEU A 196 4.19 -11.43 15.38
N GLU A 197 4.41 -12.74 15.43
CA GLU A 197 4.39 -13.61 14.25
C GLU A 197 3.01 -14.23 14.01
N GLY A 198 2.58 -14.29 12.76
CA GLY A 198 1.29 -14.84 12.36
C GLY A 198 0.13 -13.87 12.56
N LEU A 199 -1.07 -14.30 12.18
CA LEU A 199 -2.29 -13.49 12.25
C LEU A 199 -2.60 -13.11 13.72
N GLN A 200 -2.61 -11.82 14.00
CA GLN A 200 -2.88 -11.26 15.32
C GLN A 200 -4.31 -10.70 15.39
N PRO A 201 -5.12 -11.13 16.38
CA PRO A 201 -6.43 -10.54 16.60
C PRO A 201 -6.31 -9.11 17.15
N ALA A 202 -7.29 -8.26 16.84
CA ALA A 202 -7.34 -6.86 17.29
C ALA A 202 -7.05 -6.69 18.79
N VAL A 203 -7.63 -7.54 19.64
CA VAL A 203 -7.47 -7.51 21.10
C VAL A 203 -6.01 -7.69 21.53
N GLU A 204 -5.23 -8.51 20.82
CA GLU A 204 -3.82 -8.73 21.18
C GLU A 204 -2.96 -7.53 20.78
N ILE A 205 -3.26 -6.94 19.62
CA ILE A 205 -2.61 -5.70 19.15
C ILE A 205 -2.92 -4.55 20.13
N GLU A 206 -4.18 -4.40 20.53
CA GLU A 206 -4.61 -3.36 21.49
C GLU A 206 -3.89 -3.46 22.83
N LYS A 207 -3.68 -4.67 23.36
CA LYS A 207 -2.88 -4.83 24.59
C LYS A 207 -1.48 -4.24 24.42
N ARG A 208 -0.83 -4.49 23.28
CA ARG A 208 0.53 -3.98 23.01
C ARG A 208 0.56 -2.46 22.81
N ILE A 209 -0.50 -1.90 22.24
CA ILE A 209 -0.70 -0.45 22.09
C ILE A 209 -0.77 0.27 23.45
N PHE A 210 -1.45 -0.31 24.44
CA PHE A 210 -1.75 0.35 25.73
C PHE A 210 -0.87 -0.08 26.91
N THR A 211 0.12 -0.95 26.71
CA THR A 211 1.01 -1.43 27.79
C THR A 211 2.40 -0.77 27.78
N SER A 212 2.66 0.21 26.90
CA SER A 212 3.94 0.95 26.84
C SER A 212 3.98 2.16 27.76
#